data_AF-A0A1W1XUZ0-F1
#
_entry.id   AF-A0A1W1XUZ0-F1
#
_cell.length_a   1.000
_cell.length_b   1.000
_cell.length_c   1.000
_cell.angle_alpha   90.00
_cell.angle_beta   90.00
_cell.angle_gamma   90.00
#
_symmetry.space_group_name_H-M   'P 1'
#
loop_
_entity.id
_entity.type
_entity.pdbx_description
1 polymer ?
#
loop_
_entity_poly.entity_id
_entity_poly.type
_entity_poly.pdbx_seq_one_letter_code
_entity_poly.pdbx_strand_id
1 'polypeptide(L)'
;MESEQEQKVGAGIKTIAIIELVFETLGLLSSIFYLVFKDKINSAVQAAGVTTNVSSSTYVIALITSILIIISVILILLKNTIGVFGYFIVYIANIIYSIVKVGKFSPVMLVSFILPILMAIFIYRKRSIFKISRGEEE
;
A
#
# COMPACT_ATOMS: atom_id res chain seq x y z
N MET A 1 28.02 -31.68 -1.65
CA MET A 1 26.91 -30.90 -2.25
C MET A 1 26.20 -30.21 -1.11
N GLU A 2 26.60 -28.96 -0.85
CA GLU A 2 26.03 -28.15 0.21
C GLU A 2 24.61 -27.77 -0.21
N SER A 3 23.61 -28.19 0.56
CA SER A 3 22.21 -27.91 0.27
C SER A 3 22.01 -26.41 0.13
N GLU A 4 21.56 -25.95 -1.04
CA GLU A 4 21.01 -24.60 -1.20
C GLU A 4 19.83 -24.46 -0.24
N GLN A 5 20.09 -24.01 1.00
CA GLN A 5 19.01 -23.68 1.93
C GLN A 5 18.24 -22.53 1.29
N GLU A 6 17.04 -22.82 0.80
CA GLU A 6 16.13 -21.81 0.28
C GLU A 6 16.00 -20.68 1.30
N GLN A 7 16.59 -19.52 0.96
CA GLN A 7 16.53 -18.39 1.86
C GLN A 7 15.07 -17.94 2.00
N LYS A 8 14.52 -18.08 3.21
CA LYS A 8 13.13 -17.72 3.52
C LYS A 8 12.96 -16.22 3.66
N VAL A 9 11.75 -15.73 3.36
CA VAL A 9 11.34 -14.35 3.66
C VAL A 9 11.46 -14.12 5.17
N GLY A 10 12.16 -13.07 5.57
CA GLY A 10 12.40 -12.75 6.98
C GLY A 10 11.10 -12.51 7.74
N ALA A 11 11.06 -12.86 9.02
CA ALA A 11 9.86 -12.72 9.85
C ALA A 11 9.33 -11.28 9.87
N GLY A 12 10.22 -10.27 9.92
CA GLY A 12 9.82 -8.86 9.86
C GLY A 12 9.07 -8.48 8.58
N ILE A 13 9.51 -8.95 7.41
CA ILE A 13 8.82 -8.72 6.13
C ILE A 13 7.43 -9.35 6.17
N LYS A 14 7.33 -10.59 6.68
CA LYS A 14 6.04 -11.29 6.81
C LYS A 14 5.08 -10.56 7.76
N THR A 15 5.57 -10.08 8.89
CA THR A 15 4.75 -9.35 9.86
C THR A 15 4.20 -8.07 9.24
N ILE A 16 5.04 -7.25 8.60
CA ILE A 16 4.57 -6.02 7.96
C ILE A 16 3.60 -6.35 6.81
N ALA A 17 3.90 -7.38 6.01
CA ALA A 17 3.01 -7.81 4.93
C ALA A 17 1.61 -8.21 5.44
N ILE A 18 1.52 -8.94 6.55
CA ILE A 18 0.24 -9.29 7.17
C ILE A 18 -0.51 -8.03 7.63
N ILE A 19 0.20 -7.11 8.29
CA ILE A 19 -0.39 -5.84 8.76
C ILE A 19 -0.94 -5.04 7.58
N GLU A 20 -0.15 -4.86 6.52
CA GLU A 20 -0.56 -4.18 5.29
C GLU A 20 -1.77 -4.85 4.65
N LEU A 21 -1.76 -6.18 4.49
CA LEU A 21 -2.90 -6.90 3.93
C LEU A 21 -4.18 -6.67 4.73
N VAL A 22 -4.11 -6.69 6.06
CA VAL A 22 -5.28 -6.43 6.91
C VAL A 22 -5.79 -5.00 6.71
N PHE A 23 -4.91 -4.01 6.77
CA PHE A 23 -5.30 -2.61 6.60
C PHE A 23 -5.84 -2.32 5.20
N GLU A 24 -5.21 -2.84 4.16
CA GLU A 24 -5.65 -2.64 2.78
C GLU A 24 -6.95 -3.38 2.46
N THR A 25 -7.17 -4.59 3.02
CA THR A 25 -8.47 -5.27 2.90
C THR A 25 -9.58 -4.47 3.57
N LEU A 26 -9.34 -3.91 4.76
CA LEU A 26 -10.31 -3.02 5.43
C LEU A 26 -10.52 -1.73 4.62
N GLY A 27 -9.45 -1.16 4.07
CA GLY A 27 -9.48 -0.01 3.17
C GLY A 27 -10.33 -0.26 1.93
N LEU A 28 -10.17 -1.42 1.28
CA LEU A 28 -10.98 -1.86 0.15
C LEU A 28 -12.46 -1.96 0.52
N LEU A 29 -12.78 -2.69 1.59
CA LEU A 29 -14.16 -2.87 2.04
C LEU A 29 -14.81 -1.53 2.35
N SER A 30 -14.10 -0.64 3.04
CA SER A 30 -14.58 0.71 3.33
C SER A 30 -14.84 1.49 2.04
N SER A 31 -13.93 1.44 1.07
CA SER A 31 -14.05 2.17 -0.19
C SER A 31 -15.24 1.68 -1.02
N ILE A 32 -15.45 0.36 -1.09
CA ILE A 32 -16.61 -0.24 -1.74
C ILE A 32 -17.90 0.20 -1.03
N PHE A 33 -17.94 0.14 0.30
CA PHE A 33 -19.10 0.57 1.08
C PHE A 33 -19.44 2.04 0.80
N TYR A 34 -18.45 2.93 0.81
CA TYR A 34 -18.66 4.35 0.50
C TYR A 34 -19.15 4.58 -0.92
N LEU A 35 -18.66 3.83 -1.91
CA LEU A 35 -19.10 3.97 -3.29
C LEU A 35 -20.54 3.47 -3.49
N VAL A 36 -20.91 2.35 -2.87
CA VAL A 36 -22.26 1.76 -2.98
C VAL A 36 -23.30 2.61 -2.25
N PHE A 37 -22.96 3.13 -1.07
CA PHE A 37 -23.90 3.88 -0.22
C PHE A 37 -23.70 5.40 -0.30
N LYS A 38 -22.96 5.90 -1.29
CA LYS A 38 -22.57 7.30 -1.43
C LYS A 38 -23.72 8.27 -1.23
N ASP A 39 -24.84 8.05 -1.91
CA ASP A 39 -25.96 9.01 -1.91
C ASP A 39 -26.65 9.07 -0.54
N LYS A 40 -26.79 7.92 0.13
CA LYS A 40 -27.31 7.85 1.50
C LYS A 40 -26.36 8.54 2.49
N ILE A 41 -25.06 8.30 2.35
CA ILE A 41 -24.03 8.92 3.20
C ILE A 41 -24.03 10.43 2.99
N ASN A 42 -23.99 10.91 1.75
CA ASN A 42 -24.02 12.35 1.46
C ASN A 42 -25.31 13.00 1.97
N SER A 43 -26.47 12.35 1.82
CA SER A 43 -27.73 12.89 2.33
C SER A 43 -27.73 12.99 3.86
N ALA A 44 -27.21 11.98 4.56
CA ALA A 44 -27.10 11.99 6.02
C ALA A 44 -26.09 13.05 6.52
N VAL A 45 -24.97 13.21 5.83
CA VAL A 45 -23.91 14.16 6.16
C VAL A 45 -24.37 15.61 5.90
N GLN A 46 -25.11 15.85 4.81
CA GLN A 46 -25.75 17.14 4.55
C GLN A 46 -26.84 17.47 5.59
N ALA A 47 -27.64 16.47 5.99
CA ALA A 47 -28.63 16.65 7.06
C ALA A 47 -27.98 16.99 8.42
N ALA A 48 -26.73 16.57 8.64
CA ALA A 48 -25.93 16.93 9.80
C ALA A 48 -25.21 18.30 9.69
N GLY A 49 -25.48 19.07 8.63
CA GLY A 49 -24.93 20.42 8.45
C GLY A 49 -23.54 20.47 7.78
N VAL A 50 -23.04 19.34 7.26
CA VAL A 50 -21.76 19.30 6.54
C VAL A 50 -22.02 19.55 5.06
N THR A 51 -21.47 20.65 4.53
CA THR A 51 -21.68 21.10 3.15
C THR A 51 -20.73 20.46 2.13
N THR A 52 -19.73 19.72 2.59
CA THR A 52 -18.76 19.04 1.74
C THR A 52 -19.29 17.68 1.32
N ASN A 53 -19.53 17.54 0.01
CA ASN A 53 -19.87 16.25 -0.57
C ASN A 53 -18.65 15.32 -0.62
N VAL A 54 -18.89 14.06 -0.25
CA VAL A 54 -17.91 13.00 -0.34
C VAL A 54 -17.67 12.70 -1.83
N SER A 55 -16.47 13.04 -2.31
CA SER A 55 -16.12 12.89 -3.72
C SER A 55 -15.80 11.43 -4.09
N SER A 56 -16.53 10.89 -5.07
CA SER A 56 -16.32 9.53 -5.59
C SER A 56 -14.89 9.29 -6.06
N SER A 57 -14.25 10.29 -6.66
CA SER A 57 -12.88 10.15 -7.18
C SER A 57 -11.88 9.80 -6.08
N THR A 58 -12.13 10.23 -4.85
CA THR A 58 -11.27 9.91 -3.70
C THR A 58 -11.27 8.41 -3.40
N TYR A 59 -12.46 7.81 -3.37
CA TYR A 59 -12.63 6.40 -3.00
C TYR A 59 -12.27 5.46 -4.16
N VAL A 60 -12.46 5.91 -5.41
CA VAL A 60 -11.97 5.16 -6.58
C VAL A 60 -10.44 5.11 -6.57
N ILE A 61 -9.77 6.24 -6.33
CA ILE A 61 -8.30 6.27 -6.23
C ILE A 61 -7.83 5.40 -5.07
N ALA A 62 -8.44 5.53 -3.88
CA ALA A 62 -8.12 4.70 -2.73
C ALA A 62 -8.26 3.20 -3.03
N LEU A 63 -9.34 2.80 -3.70
CA LEU A 63 -9.59 1.41 -4.10
C LEU A 63 -8.49 0.88 -5.04
N ILE A 64 -8.13 1.65 -6.08
CA ILE A 64 -7.05 1.27 -7.01
C ILE A 64 -5.73 1.15 -6.27
N THR A 65 -5.40 2.12 -5.41
CA THR A 65 -4.17 2.11 -4.61
C THR A 65 -4.10 0.87 -3.70
N SER A 66 -5.18 0.53 -3.00
CA SER A 66 -5.22 -0.66 -2.15
C SER A 66 -5.01 -1.95 -2.93
N ILE A 67 -5.61 -2.09 -4.11
CA ILE A 67 -5.37 -3.26 -4.99
C ILE A 67 -3.89 -3.35 -5.36
N LEU A 68 -3.28 -2.25 -5.78
CA LEU A 68 -1.88 -2.23 -6.19
C LEU A 68 -0.93 -2.55 -5.03
N ILE A 69 -1.22 -2.05 -3.82
CA ILE A 69 -0.44 -2.38 -2.62
C ILE A 69 -0.56 -3.87 -2.30
N ILE A 70 -1.77 -4.44 -2.30
CA ILE A 70 -1.99 -5.87 -2.04
C ILE A 70 -1.22 -6.73 -3.04
N ILE A 71 -1.33 -6.44 -4.34
CA ILE A 71 -0.58 -7.17 -5.39
C ILE A 71 0.92 -7.07 -5.14
N SER A 72 1.40 -5.87 -4.82
CA SER A 72 2.83 -5.63 -4.55
C SER A 72 3.32 -6.39 -3.32
N VAL A 73 2.54 -6.42 -2.24
CA VAL A 73 2.85 -7.17 -1.01
C VAL A 73 2.88 -8.68 -1.27
N ILE A 74 1.93 -9.21 -2.04
CA ILE A 74 1.93 -10.62 -2.45
C ILE A 74 3.20 -10.94 -3.26
N LEU A 75 3.56 -10.09 -4.21
CA LEU A 75 4.80 -10.25 -4.99
C LEU A 75 6.06 -10.19 -4.10
N ILE A 76 6.09 -9.33 -3.08
CA ILE A 76 7.18 -9.28 -2.08
C ILE A 76 7.27 -10.62 -1.32
N LEU A 77 6.13 -11.18 -0.90
CA LEU A 77 6.10 -12.49 -0.22
C LEU A 77 6.57 -13.63 -1.12
N LEU A 78 6.33 -13.52 -2.44
CA LEU A 78 6.86 -14.41 -3.47
C LEU A 78 8.33 -14.12 -3.84
N LYS A 79 9.00 -13.21 -3.12
CA LYS A 79 10.41 -12.81 -3.35
C LYS A 79 10.64 -12.14 -4.72
N ASN A 80 9.59 -11.62 -5.35
CA ASN A 80 9.69 -10.94 -6.63
C ASN A 80 10.08 -9.47 -6.43
N THR A 81 11.19 -9.08 -7.06
CA THR A 81 11.72 -7.71 -7.01
C THR A 81 10.76 -6.66 -7.57
N ILE A 82 9.93 -7.03 -8.55
CA ILE A 82 8.89 -6.14 -9.10
C ILE A 82 7.90 -5.72 -8.01
N GLY A 83 7.58 -6.63 -7.07
CA GLY A 83 6.72 -6.31 -5.92
C GLY A 83 7.31 -5.25 -5.02
N VAL A 84 8.63 -5.26 -4.82
CA VAL A 84 9.34 -4.26 -4.01
C VAL A 84 9.22 -2.88 -4.66
N PHE A 85 9.54 -2.78 -5.95
CA PHE A 85 9.43 -1.51 -6.69
C PHE A 85 7.98 -1.01 -6.75
N GLY A 86 7.03 -1.90 -7.06
CA GLY A 86 5.60 -1.59 -7.11
C GLY A 86 5.10 -1.01 -5.78
N TYR A 87 5.44 -1.65 -4.66
CA TYR A 87 5.05 -1.20 -3.33
C TYR A 87 5.52 0.24 -3.05
N PHE A 88 6.81 0.53 -3.26
CA PHE A 88 7.34 1.88 -2.98
C PHE A 88 6.83 2.93 -3.97
N ILE A 89 6.69 2.61 -5.24
CA ILE A 89 6.14 3.53 -6.25
C ILE A 89 4.71 3.92 -5.89
N VAL A 90 3.87 2.95 -5.52
CA VAL A 90 2.47 3.20 -5.15
C VAL A 90 2.40 4.06 -3.89
N TYR A 91 3.23 3.77 -2.88
CA TYR A 91 3.30 4.59 -1.68
C TYR A 91 3.70 6.03 -2.02
N ILE A 92 4.77 6.25 -2.78
CA ILE A 92 5.22 7.59 -3.21
C ILE A 92 4.12 8.32 -3.99
N ALA A 93 3.45 7.65 -4.92
CA ALA A 93 2.35 8.24 -5.68
C ALA A 93 1.20 8.70 -4.77
N ASN A 94 0.87 7.93 -3.73
CA ASN A 94 -0.14 8.29 -2.74
C ASN A 94 0.28 9.55 -1.93
N ILE A 95 1.57 9.69 -1.61
CA ILE A 95 2.10 10.92 -0.98
C ILE A 95 1.85 12.14 -1.85
N ILE A 96 2.26 12.05 -3.11
CA ILE A 96 2.13 13.15 -4.07
C ILE A 96 0.66 13.53 -4.21
N TYR A 97 -0.22 12.55 -4.36
CA TYR A 97 -1.67 12.78 -4.41
C TYR A 97 -2.19 13.49 -3.16
N SER A 98 -1.80 13.03 -1.96
CA SER A 98 -2.23 13.63 -0.69
C SER A 98 -1.78 15.08 -0.56
N ILE A 99 -0.52 15.38 -0.88
CA ILE A 99 0.04 16.74 -0.84
C ILE A 99 -0.69 17.66 -1.83
N VAL A 100 -0.92 17.20 -3.06
CA VAL A 100 -1.61 17.98 -4.10
C VAL A 100 -3.05 18.27 -3.70
N LYS A 101 -3.75 17.29 -3.12
CA LYS A 101 -5.17 17.43 -2.76
C LYS A 101 -5.40 18.29 -1.51
N VAL A 102 -4.61 18.09 -0.47
CA VAL A 102 -4.75 18.83 0.79
C VAL A 102 -4.07 20.21 0.72
N GLY A 103 -3.15 20.39 -0.24
CA GLY A 103 -2.44 21.66 -0.48
C GLY A 103 -1.41 22.01 0.58
N LYS A 104 -1.22 21.17 1.61
CA LYS A 104 -0.26 21.35 2.70
C LYS A 104 0.30 20.02 3.17
N PHE A 105 1.57 20.04 3.54
CA PHE A 105 2.20 18.93 4.25
C PHE A 105 1.72 18.91 5.71
N SER A 106 1.21 17.77 6.17
CA SER A 106 0.83 17.56 7.57
C SER A 106 1.82 16.61 8.24
N PRO A 107 2.36 16.93 9.43
CA PRO A 107 3.21 16.02 10.19
C PRO A 107 2.58 14.65 10.45
N VAL A 108 1.25 14.55 10.49
CA VAL A 108 0.52 13.28 10.65
C VAL A 108 0.80 12.32 9.49
N MET A 109 1.10 12.82 8.29
CA MET A 109 1.48 11.98 7.14
C MET A 109 2.74 11.16 7.42
N LEU A 110 3.65 11.64 8.29
CA LEU A 110 4.87 10.91 8.65
C LEU A 110 4.58 9.59 9.37
N VAL A 111 3.51 9.55 10.15
CA VAL A 111 3.10 8.32 10.87
C VAL A 111 2.71 7.23 9.87
N SER A 112 2.05 7.59 8.78
CA SER A 112 1.67 6.65 7.72
C SER A 112 2.87 6.03 7.00
N PHE A 113 4.08 6.58 7.14
CA PHE A 113 5.29 6.05 6.51
C PHE A 113 6.07 5.06 7.37
N ILE A 114 5.67 4.84 8.63
CA ILE A 114 6.42 3.96 9.50
C ILE A 114 6.47 2.52 8.95
N LEU A 115 5.36 2.01 8.41
CA LEU A 115 5.29 0.68 7.82
C LEU A 115 6.14 0.56 6.53
N PRO A 116 6.02 1.48 5.55
CA PRO A 116 6.89 1.49 4.38
C PRO A 116 8.37 1.56 4.69
N ILE A 117 8.76 2.42 5.64
CA ILE A 117 10.17 2.59 6.02
C ILE A 117 10.70 1.32 6.69
N LEU A 118 9.94 0.72 7.60
CA LEU A 118 10.32 -0.55 8.23
C LEU A 118 10.41 -1.68 7.19
N MET A 119 9.49 -1.74 6.22
CA MET A 119 9.54 -2.68 5.12
C MET A 119 10.82 -2.50 4.30
N ALA A 120 11.19 -1.26 3.98
CA ALA A 120 12.43 -0.93 3.26
C ALA A 120 13.67 -1.42 4.00
N ILE A 121 13.74 -1.17 5.31
CA ILE A 121 14.85 -1.60 6.16
C ILE A 121 14.97 -3.13 6.17
N PHE A 122 13.86 -3.86 6.35
CA PHE A 122 13.89 -5.32 6.35
C PHE A 122 14.24 -5.92 5.00
N ILE A 123 13.74 -5.34 3.90
CA ILE A 123 14.10 -5.75 2.55
C ILE A 123 15.59 -5.50 2.31
N TYR A 124 16.12 -4.33 2.67
CA TYR A 124 17.54 -4.00 2.50
C TYR A 124 18.45 -4.99 3.23
N ARG A 125 18.12 -5.34 4.48
CA ARG A 125 18.86 -6.33 5.27
C ARG A 125 18.79 -7.75 4.70
N LYS A 126 17.79 -8.05 3.86
CA LYS A 126 17.58 -9.36 3.22
C LYS A 126 17.64 -9.25 1.70
N ARG A 127 18.33 -8.27 1.13
CA ARG A 127 18.33 -8.04 -0.34
C ARG A 127 18.75 -9.27 -1.17
N SER A 128 19.53 -10.20 -0.59
CA SER A 128 19.95 -11.44 -1.24
C SER A 128 18.81 -12.37 -1.66
N ILE A 129 17.64 -12.27 -1.02
CA ILE A 129 16.47 -13.11 -1.37
C ILE A 129 15.69 -12.56 -2.57
N PHE A 130 15.83 -11.26 -2.85
CA PHE A 130 15.21 -10.61 -3.99
C PHE A 130 16.22 -10.64 -5.12
N LYS A 131 16.24 -11.78 -5.85
CA LYS A 131 17.05 -11.87 -7.06
C LYS A 131 16.50 -10.84 -8.04
N ILE A 132 17.27 -9.78 -8.28
CA ILE A 132 17.17 -9.08 -9.56
C ILE A 132 17.56 -10.16 -10.56
N SER A 133 16.59 -10.65 -11.34
CA SER A 133 16.93 -11.35 -12.58
C SER A 133 17.69 -10.32 -13.41
N ARG A 134 19.01 -10.23 -13.20
CA ARG A 134 19.88 -9.75 -14.25
C ARG A 134 19.51 -10.66 -15.41
N GLY A 135 18.98 -10.07 -16.47
CA GLY A 135 19.07 -10.72 -17.76
C GLY A 135 20.54 -11.04 -17.91
N GLU A 136 20.87 -12.31 -17.73
CA GLU A 136 22.06 -12.87 -18.32
C GLU A 136 21.76 -12.76 -19.82
N GLU A 137 22.23 -11.64 -20.39
CA GLU A 137 22.51 -11.52 -21.81
C GLU A 137 23.51 -12.65 -22.09
N GLU A 138 22.99 -13.78 -22.58
CA GLU A 138 23.75 -14.73 -23.40
C GLU A 138 23.99 -14.14 -24.79
#